data_AF-A0A820GKS1-F1
#
_entry.id   AF-A0A820GKS1-F1
#
_cell.length_a   1.000
_cell.length_b   1.000
_cell.length_c   1.000
_cell.angle_alpha   90.00
_cell.angle_beta   90.00
_cell.angle_gamma   90.00
#
_symmetry.space_group_name_H-M   'P 1'
#
loop_
_entity.id
_entity.type
_entity.pdbx_description
1 polymer ?
#
loop_
_entity_poly.entity_id
_entity_poly.type
_entity_poly.pdbx_seq_one_letter_code
_entity_poly.pdbx_strand_id
1 'polypeptide(L)'
;MTSHLESLKPKAHERIRQLKYCFRKMLEASRNRIVFFGGDLNLHDNELRQAGDIPTGIYDVWIETGQNLRYAYTWDMKWNTNLSFESSNPPRFRFDRLYFRPARSTMFNLSPASFKLKGQQMIPSIQRFCSDHWAIQAKFKISPSS
;
A
#
# COMPACT_ATOMS: atom_id res chain seq x y z
N MET A 1 1.26 -3.99 -11.36
CA MET A 1 0.44 -2.80 -11.66
C MET A 1 0.80 -1.75 -10.62
N THR A 2 0.95 -0.49 -11.02
CA THR A 2 1.15 0.63 -10.09
C THR A 2 0.19 1.75 -10.44
N SER A 3 -0.24 2.54 -9.45
CA SER A 3 -0.99 3.77 -9.68
C SER A 3 -0.71 4.78 -8.57
N HIS A 4 -0.86 6.06 -8.92
CA HIS A 4 -1.12 7.12 -7.98
C HIS A 4 -2.62 7.44 -8.10
N LEU A 5 -3.43 7.06 -7.11
CA LEU A 5 -4.88 7.32 -7.16
C LEU A 5 -5.19 8.76 -6.73
N GLU A 6 -6.33 9.28 -7.16
CA GLU A 6 -6.74 10.66 -6.94
C GLU A 6 -6.48 11.14 -5.50
N SER A 7 -5.63 12.16 -5.38
CA SER A 7 -5.22 12.72 -4.10
C SER A 7 -6.30 13.62 -3.49
N LEU A 8 -6.11 13.98 -2.23
CA LEU A 8 -6.97 14.87 -1.44
C LEU A 8 -8.34 14.28 -1.08
N LYS A 9 -8.84 14.71 0.08
CA LYS A 9 -10.12 14.25 0.65
C LYS A 9 -11.33 14.49 -0.27
N PRO A 10 -11.50 15.65 -0.94
CA PRO A 10 -12.69 15.90 -1.78
C PRO A 10 -12.82 14.98 -3.00
N LYS A 11 -11.74 14.31 -3.41
CA LYS A 11 -11.73 13.39 -4.55
C LYS A 11 -12.01 11.93 -4.17
N ALA A 12 -12.48 11.68 -2.95
CA ALA A 12 -12.82 10.35 -2.43
C ALA A 12 -13.66 9.50 -3.40
N HIS A 13 -14.69 10.09 -4.00
CA HIS A 13 -15.56 9.38 -4.94
C HIS A 13 -14.81 8.88 -6.19
N GLU A 14 -13.90 9.67 -6.74
CA GLU A 14 -13.10 9.24 -7.90
C GLU A 14 -12.05 8.21 -7.48
N ARG A 15 -11.34 8.45 -6.37
CA ARG A 15 -10.38 7.49 -5.81
C ARG A 15 -11.02 6.12 -5.54
N ILE A 16 -12.25 6.07 -5.04
CA ILE A 16 -13.01 4.82 -4.85
C ILE A 16 -13.32 4.14 -6.19
N ARG A 17 -13.74 4.90 -7.22
CA ARG A 17 -13.98 4.35 -8.56
C ARG A 17 -12.72 3.73 -9.16
N GLN A 18 -11.59 4.41 -9.01
CA GLN A 18 -10.30 3.92 -9.49
C GLN A 18 -9.83 2.69 -8.72
N LEU A 19 -9.99 2.67 -7.39
CA LEU A 19 -9.68 1.48 -6.59
C LEU A 19 -10.48 0.26 -7.07
N LYS A 20 -11.80 0.41 -7.27
CA LYS A 20 -12.66 -0.64 -7.83
C LYS A 20 -12.17 -1.10 -9.20
N TYR A 21 -11.79 -0.16 -10.07
CA TYR A 21 -11.24 -0.47 -11.38
C TYR A 21 -9.94 -1.29 -11.28
N CYS A 22 -8.99 -0.87 -10.43
CA CYS A 22 -7.73 -1.56 -10.23
C CYS A 22 -7.92 -2.97 -9.68
N PHE A 23 -8.79 -3.15 -8.68
CA PHE A 23 -9.13 -4.47 -8.15
C PHE A 23 -9.78 -5.37 -9.21
N ARG A 24 -10.71 -4.84 -10.02
CA ARG A 24 -11.27 -5.58 -11.15
C ARG A 24 -10.18 -6.01 -12.13
N LYS A 25 -9.20 -5.15 -12.44
CA LYS A 25 -8.07 -5.50 -13.30
C LYS A 25 -7.16 -6.59 -12.71
N MET A 26 -6.98 -6.62 -11.38
CA MET A 26 -6.29 -7.74 -10.74
C MET A 26 -7.05 -9.07 -10.89
N LEU A 27 -8.38 -9.03 -10.81
CA LEU A 27 -9.24 -10.21 -10.95
C LEU A 27 -9.31 -10.72 -12.41
N GLU A 28 -9.39 -9.80 -13.38
CA GLU A 28 -9.41 -10.10 -14.82
C GLU A 28 -8.08 -10.70 -15.33
N ALA A 29 -6.97 -10.42 -14.65
CA ALA A 29 -5.68 -11.00 -15.02
C ALA A 29 -5.71 -12.54 -14.96
N SER A 30 -5.01 -13.19 -15.89
CA SER A 30 -4.93 -14.65 -16.00
C SER A 30 -4.69 -15.32 -14.63
N ARG A 31 -5.46 -16.37 -14.32
CA ARG A 31 -5.39 -17.11 -13.05
C ARG A 31 -4.04 -17.82 -12.82
N ASN A 32 -3.23 -17.95 -13.86
CA ASN A 32 -1.89 -18.55 -13.80
C ASN A 32 -0.79 -17.52 -13.51
N ARG A 33 -1.16 -16.27 -13.21
CA ARG A 33 -0.22 -15.19 -12.88
C ARG A 33 -0.45 -14.69 -11.47
N ILE A 34 0.67 -14.48 -10.78
CA ILE A 34 0.72 -13.64 -9.58
C ILE A 34 0.56 -12.19 -10.04
N VAL A 35 -0.30 -11.44 -9.34
CA VAL A 35 -0.55 -10.04 -9.66
C VAL A 35 -0.23 -9.20 -8.45
N PHE A 36 0.63 -8.20 -8.63
CA PHE A 36 0.84 -7.14 -7.65
C PHE A 36 0.17 -5.85 -8.11
N PHE A 37 -0.47 -5.17 -7.18
CA PHE A 37 -0.99 -3.82 -7.36
C PHE A 37 -0.65 -2.98 -6.14
N GLY A 38 -0.12 -1.79 -6.35
CA GLY A 38 0.17 -0.87 -5.27
C GLY A 38 0.59 0.50 -5.79
N GLY A 39 1.23 1.27 -4.93
CA GLY A 39 1.59 2.67 -5.19
C GLY A 39 0.97 3.56 -4.13
N ASP A 40 0.95 4.87 -4.40
CA ASP A 40 0.26 5.84 -3.56
C ASP A 40 -1.24 5.82 -3.88
N LEU A 41 -2.01 5.19 -3.00
CA LEU A 41 -3.43 5.02 -3.23
C LEU A 41 -4.26 6.13 -2.60
N ASN A 42 -3.65 7.05 -1.81
CA ASN A 42 -4.36 8.12 -1.11
C ASN A 42 -5.59 7.65 -0.27
N LEU A 43 -5.64 6.36 0.08
CA LEU A 43 -6.84 5.74 0.64
C LEU A 43 -6.99 5.96 2.14
N HIS A 44 -8.19 6.35 2.53
CA HIS A 44 -8.66 6.22 3.91
C HIS A 44 -9.32 4.85 4.12
N ASP A 45 -9.20 4.26 5.32
CA ASP A 45 -9.76 2.92 5.57
C ASP A 45 -11.29 2.84 5.41
N ASN A 46 -12.00 3.95 5.62
CA ASN A 46 -13.43 4.02 5.36
C ASN A 46 -13.78 3.94 3.86
N GLU A 47 -12.88 4.40 2.99
CA GLU A 47 -13.08 4.36 1.53
C GLU A 47 -12.88 2.97 0.98
N LEU A 48 -12.00 2.17 1.59
CA LEU A 48 -11.87 0.74 1.28
C LEU A 48 -13.18 0.00 1.56
N ARG A 49 -13.83 0.28 2.70
CA ARG A 49 -15.17 -0.28 3.00
C ARG A 49 -16.23 0.18 2.00
N GLN A 50 -16.27 1.46 1.66
CA GLN A 50 -17.18 1.99 0.62
C GLN A 50 -16.90 1.40 -0.77
N ALA A 51 -15.67 0.93 -1.00
CA ALA A 51 -15.30 0.24 -2.23
C ALA A 51 -15.81 -1.23 -2.30
N GLY A 52 -16.38 -1.76 -1.21
CA GLY A 52 -16.78 -3.17 -1.09
C GLY A 52 -15.68 -4.05 -0.50
N ASP A 53 -14.78 -3.47 0.29
CA ASP A 53 -13.61 -4.10 0.89
C ASP A 53 -12.63 -4.69 -0.14
N ILE A 54 -11.63 -5.44 0.34
CA ILE A 54 -10.67 -6.14 -0.52
C ILE A 54 -11.39 -7.38 -1.10
N PRO A 55 -11.44 -7.55 -2.44
CA PRO A 55 -12.09 -8.71 -3.03
C PRO A 55 -11.43 -10.03 -2.61
N THR A 56 -12.24 -11.09 -2.49
CA THR A 56 -11.76 -12.44 -2.17
C THR A 56 -10.62 -12.88 -3.11
N GLY A 57 -9.54 -13.38 -2.52
CA GLY A 57 -8.34 -13.83 -3.23
C GLY A 57 -7.33 -12.72 -3.53
N ILE A 58 -7.63 -11.47 -3.20
CA ILE A 58 -6.66 -10.37 -3.13
C ILE A 58 -6.34 -10.11 -1.65
N TYR A 59 -5.09 -9.82 -1.35
CA TYR A 59 -4.60 -9.67 0.01
C TYR A 59 -3.76 -8.40 0.14
N ASP A 60 -3.90 -7.69 1.26
CA ASP A 60 -3.06 -6.54 1.63
C ASP A 60 -1.79 -7.03 2.33
N VAL A 61 -0.62 -6.71 1.77
CA VAL A 61 0.65 -7.25 2.26
C VAL A 61 0.98 -6.79 3.67
N TRP A 62 0.58 -5.58 4.08
CA TRP A 62 0.78 -5.13 5.46
C TRP A 62 -0.12 -5.92 6.43
N ILE A 63 -1.35 -6.25 6.00
CA ILE A 63 -2.27 -7.10 6.78
C ILE A 63 -1.71 -8.51 6.92
N GLU A 64 -1.33 -9.13 5.81
CA GLU A 64 -0.81 -10.52 5.78
C GLU A 64 0.52 -10.70 6.51
N THR A 65 1.27 -9.62 6.72
CA THR A 65 2.54 -9.65 7.47
C THR A 65 2.37 -9.26 8.94
N GLY A 66 1.14 -9.28 9.45
CA GLY A 66 0.83 -9.14 10.87
C GLY A 66 0.53 -7.72 11.34
N GLN A 67 0.23 -6.78 10.43
CA GLN A 67 -0.26 -5.43 10.76
C GLN A 67 0.65 -4.65 11.72
N ASN A 68 1.97 -4.79 11.57
CA ASN A 68 2.91 -4.16 12.47
C ASN A 68 2.77 -2.62 12.43
N LEU A 69 2.35 -2.03 13.55
CA LEU A 69 2.08 -0.59 13.69
C LEU A 69 3.31 0.30 13.44
N ARG A 70 4.53 -0.25 13.59
CA ARG A 70 5.77 0.46 13.23
C ARG A 70 5.83 0.82 11.74
N TYR A 71 5.12 0.08 10.90
CA TYR A 71 5.11 0.24 9.45
C TYR A 71 3.74 0.65 8.90
N ALA A 72 2.80 1.06 9.76
CA ALA A 72 1.43 1.36 9.35
C ALA A 72 1.32 2.67 8.55
N TYR A 73 2.08 3.71 8.91
CA TYR A 73 1.92 5.04 8.34
C TYR A 73 3.03 5.31 7.34
N THR A 74 2.67 5.35 6.05
CA THR A 74 3.61 5.64 4.96
C THR A 74 3.70 7.12 4.67
N TRP A 75 2.70 7.90 5.06
CA TRP A 75 2.73 9.35 5.09
C TRP A 75 2.47 9.82 6.52
N ASP A 76 3.46 10.46 7.14
CA ASP A 76 3.48 10.70 8.59
C ASP A 76 4.02 12.09 8.92
N MET A 77 3.11 13.06 9.06
CA MET A 77 3.46 14.46 9.33
C MET A 77 3.94 14.71 10.75
N LYS A 78 3.91 13.69 11.63
CA LYS A 78 4.50 13.80 12.97
C LYS A 78 6.01 13.60 12.92
N TRP A 79 6.50 12.78 12.00
CA TRP A 79 7.92 12.41 11.91
C TRP A 79 8.61 12.93 10.65
N ASN A 80 7.87 13.06 9.54
CA ASN A 80 8.39 13.62 8.32
C ASN A 80 8.19 15.13 8.32
N THR A 81 9.29 15.87 8.22
CA THR A 81 9.32 17.34 8.28
C THR A 81 9.47 17.99 6.91
N ASN A 82 9.34 17.22 5.81
CA ASN A 82 9.45 17.79 4.47
C ASN A 82 8.32 18.77 4.15
N LEU A 83 7.14 18.54 4.70
CA LEU A 83 5.98 19.41 4.58
C LEU A 83 5.63 19.98 5.95
N SER A 84 5.22 21.24 6.00
CA SER A 84 4.79 21.89 7.23
C SER A 84 3.29 21.73 7.42
N PHE A 85 2.87 21.32 8.63
CA PHE A 85 1.46 21.24 9.00
C PHE A 85 1.27 21.72 10.43
N GLU A 86 0.64 22.88 10.58
CA GLU A 86 0.40 23.50 11.88
C GLU A 86 -0.82 22.84 12.54
N SER A 87 -0.56 21.80 13.34
CA SER A 87 -1.57 21.12 14.15
C SER A 87 -0.94 20.51 15.38
N SER A 88 -1.66 20.57 16.51
CA SER A 88 -1.30 19.85 17.73
C SER A 88 -1.36 18.33 17.57
N ASN A 89 -2.06 17.85 16.54
CA ASN A 89 -2.13 16.44 16.17
C ASN A 89 -1.92 16.28 14.65
N PRO A 90 -0.67 16.23 14.17
CA PRO A 90 -0.36 16.07 12.76
C PRO A 90 -0.93 14.75 12.20
N PRO A 91 -1.50 14.77 10.99
CA PRO A 91 -2.10 13.60 10.38
C PRO A 91 -1.08 12.52 10.00
N ARG A 92 -1.53 11.27 10.01
CA ARG A 92 -0.74 10.09 9.67
C ARG A 92 -1.62 9.13 8.91
N PHE A 93 -1.22 8.73 7.72
CA PHE A 93 -2.02 7.90 6.82
C PHE A 93 -1.22 6.75 6.21
N ARG A 94 -1.94 5.69 5.86
CA ARG A 94 -1.45 4.55 5.08
C ARG A 94 -1.91 4.70 3.63
N PHE A 95 -1.37 5.73 2.98
CA PHE A 95 -1.72 6.06 1.60
C PHE A 95 -1.08 5.07 0.63
N ASP A 96 0.19 4.77 0.84
CA ASP A 96 0.89 3.76 0.08
C ASP A 96 0.46 2.37 0.56
N ARG A 97 0.04 1.51 -0.37
CA ARG A 97 -0.37 0.14 -0.07
C ARG A 97 0.15 -0.81 -1.14
N LEU A 98 0.31 -2.07 -0.76
CA LEU A 98 0.65 -3.14 -1.69
C LEU A 98 -0.33 -4.29 -1.50
N TYR A 99 -1.03 -4.62 -2.58
CA TYR A 99 -1.93 -5.74 -2.69
C TYR A 99 -1.31 -6.82 -3.59
N PHE A 100 -1.61 -8.08 -3.29
CA PHE A 100 -1.25 -9.17 -4.19
C PHE A 100 -2.40 -10.17 -4.36
N ARG A 101 -2.44 -10.80 -5.53
CA ARG A 101 -3.30 -11.93 -5.84
C ARG A 101 -2.43 -13.10 -6.26
N PRO A 102 -2.41 -14.22 -5.51
CA PRO A 102 -1.65 -15.40 -5.90
C PRO A 102 -2.19 -16.00 -7.20
N ALA A 103 -1.36 -16.80 -7.87
CA ALA A 103 -1.84 -17.66 -8.94
C ALA A 103 -2.62 -18.86 -8.35
N ARG A 104 -3.63 -19.37 -9.06
CA ARG A 104 -4.50 -20.46 -8.57
C ARG A 104 -3.87 -21.85 -8.73
N SER A 105 -3.05 -22.03 -9.75
CA SER A 105 -2.37 -23.28 -10.04
C SER A 105 -0.95 -22.96 -10.47
N THR A 106 -0.03 -23.13 -9.54
CA THR A 106 1.41 -22.98 -9.74
C THR A 106 2.09 -24.15 -9.05
N MET A 107 3.25 -24.57 -9.55
CA MET A 107 4.15 -25.48 -8.82
C MET A 107 4.76 -24.83 -7.57
N PHE A 108 4.50 -23.54 -7.36
CA PHE A 108 5.06 -22.76 -6.28
C PHE A 108 3.99 -21.89 -5.61
N ASN A 109 4.02 -21.83 -4.29
CA ASN A 109 3.27 -20.90 -3.47
C ASN A 109 4.10 -19.63 -3.24
N LEU A 110 3.43 -18.48 -3.28
CA LEU A 110 4.01 -17.20 -2.91
C LEU A 110 3.37 -16.71 -1.61
N SER A 111 4.18 -16.45 -0.58
CA SER A 111 3.71 -15.88 0.69
C SER A 111 4.46 -14.59 1.05
N PRO A 112 3.77 -13.57 1.58
CA PRO A 112 4.42 -12.41 2.17
C PRO A 112 5.31 -12.81 3.35
N ALA A 113 6.59 -12.41 3.31
CA ALA A 113 7.56 -12.70 4.36
C ALA A 113 7.84 -11.49 5.26
N SER A 114 7.79 -10.27 4.71
CA SER A 114 7.94 -9.05 5.50
C SER A 114 7.41 -7.82 4.79
N PHE A 115 6.95 -6.84 5.56
CA PHE A 115 6.62 -5.49 5.12
C PHE A 115 7.35 -4.50 6.03
N LYS A 116 8.14 -3.57 5.47
CA LYS A 116 8.91 -2.56 6.22
C LYS A 116 8.89 -1.22 5.50
N LEU A 117 9.07 -0.15 6.26
CA LEU A 117 9.30 1.19 5.71
C LEU A 117 10.80 1.47 5.49
N LYS A 118 11.10 2.28 4.49
CA LYS A 118 12.44 2.74 4.09
C LYS A 118 12.40 4.25 3.80
N GLY A 119 13.58 4.87 3.74
CA GLY A 119 13.70 6.32 3.52
C GLY A 119 13.48 7.18 4.76
N GLN A 120 13.43 6.58 5.96
CA GLN A 120 13.20 7.27 7.24
C GLN A 120 14.46 7.93 7.82
N GLN A 121 15.54 8.03 7.04
CA GLN A 121 16.77 8.72 7.42
C GLN A 121 16.82 10.07 6.73
N MET A 122 17.04 11.13 7.50
CA MET A 122 17.22 12.48 6.98
C MET A 122 18.56 12.58 6.25
N ILE A 123 18.57 13.25 5.09
CA ILE A 123 19.77 13.55 4.33
C ILE A 123 20.45 14.76 5.02
N PRO A 124 21.63 14.58 5.65
CA PRO A 124 22.19 15.61 6.54
C PRO A 124 22.51 16.94 5.84
N SER A 125 22.98 16.88 4.59
CA SER A 125 23.41 18.07 3.84
C SER A 125 22.27 19.02 3.48
N ILE A 126 21.03 18.52 3.41
CA ILE A 126 19.85 19.32 3.02
C ILE A 126 18.78 19.34 4.12
N GLN A 127 19.00 18.65 5.25
CA GLN A 127 18.09 18.55 6.38
C GLN A 127 16.65 18.15 5.99
N ARG A 128 16.52 17.26 5.00
CA ARG A 128 15.23 16.75 4.50
C ARG A 128 15.27 15.24 4.34
N PHE A 129 14.12 14.61 4.42
CA PHE A 129 13.94 13.21 4.01
C PHE A 129 13.88 13.12 2.47
N CYS A 130 14.06 11.91 1.92
CA CYS A 130 14.02 11.70 0.46
C CYS A 130 12.67 12.06 -0.18
N SER A 131 11.58 11.93 0.59
CA SER A 131 10.20 12.30 0.21
C SER A 131 9.44 12.61 1.49
N ASP A 132 8.28 13.25 1.38
CA ASP A 132 7.26 13.32 2.43
C ASP A 132 6.57 11.96 2.71
N HIS A 133 6.73 10.99 1.80
CA HIS A 133 6.34 9.58 1.98
C HIS A 133 7.53 8.69 2.38
N TRP A 134 7.23 7.61 3.10
CA TRP A 134 8.13 6.49 3.36
C TRP A 134 7.92 5.39 2.33
N ALA A 135 9.01 4.87 1.77
CA ALA A 135 8.94 3.79 0.80
C ALA A 135 8.56 2.46 1.48
N ILE A 136 7.67 1.70 0.85
CA ILE A 136 7.35 0.33 1.25
C ILE A 136 8.41 -0.62 0.67
N GLN A 137 8.98 -1.47 1.51
CA GLN A 137 9.73 -2.64 1.10
C GLN A 137 9.00 -3.91 1.56
N ALA A 138 8.53 -4.69 0.59
CA ALA A 138 7.96 -6.01 0.82
C ALA A 138 8.93 -7.10 0.36
N LYS A 139 8.99 -8.21 1.11
CA LYS A 139 9.68 -9.43 0.70
C LYS A 139 8.69 -10.57 0.66
N PHE A 140 8.84 -11.46 -0.32
CA PHE A 140 8.01 -12.65 -0.49
C PHE A 140 8.89 -13.88 -0.50
N LYS A 141 8.36 -14.99 0.02
CA LYS A 141 8.96 -16.31 -0.08
C LYS A 141 8.26 -17.08 -1.18
N ILE A 142 9.05 -17.76 -2.00
CA ILE A 142 8.57 -18.73 -2.98
C ILE A 142 8.89 -20.10 -2.41
N SER A 143 7.89 -20.97 -2.31
CA SER A 143 8.06 -22.36 -1.88
C SER A 143 7.38 -23.30 -2.88
N PRO A 144 7.78 -24.57 -3.00
CA PRO A 144 7.00 -25.55 -3.74
C PRO A 144 5.57 -25.62 -3.23
N SER A 145 4.62 -25.85 -4.14
CA SER A 145 3.26 -26.23 -3.76
C SER A 145 3.29 -27.68 -3.29
N SER A 146 2.80 -27.91 -2.08
CA SER A 146 2.60 -29.24 -1.48
C SER A 146 1.55 -30.05 -2.24
#